data_AF-A0A3R9P0Q3-F1
#
_entry.id   AF-A0A3R9P0Q3-F1
#
_cell.length_a   1.000
_cell.length_b   1.000
_cell.length_c   1.000
_cell.angle_alpha   90.00
_cell.angle_beta   90.00
_cell.angle_gamma   90.00
#
_symmetry.space_group_name_H-M   'P 1'
#
loop_
_entity.id
_entity.type
_entity.pdbx_description
1 polymer ?
#
loop_
_entity_poly.entity_id
_entity_poly.type
_entity_poly.pdbx_seq_one_letter_code
_entity_poly.pdbx_strand_id
1 'polypeptide(L)'
;MHSWKKWSFAFIAVYFIFSTATFANDSFSDIDSDFWANAEISYLEENNIIGGYSNGEFRPGNEVTRSQAAIMIAESLDLDTSNRPDPAFEDVDESYHAYDTIAAVADEGIINGDDGQFEPNEPLTRGQMAAVLTRAYDLSGEYTPGFADVDEDYIFYHDIQALAGSNITTGYASDNTFRPGESTTRAQFSVFMARIMNDEYKQEPVDTPPLSHFENRITEAEETIEMTMYEEWEGEFQSNEPKAPFEEIENTFLDYYTEDMTTTVWADFYENELDDYGPALAQAFPFRNMEDIEFVTRNNEKVVIGGTEPETELNNQATYYEYTLVQQNNAWYIDSSEDISPNNE
;
A
#
# COMPACT_ATOMS: atom_id res chain seq x y z
N MET A 1 -74.54 -54.37 21.14
CA MET A 1 -74.17 -53.35 22.16
C MET A 1 -72.66 -53.29 22.25
N HIS A 2 -72.02 -52.37 21.55
CA HIS A 2 -70.61 -52.05 21.73
C HIS A 2 -70.47 -50.53 21.64
N SER A 3 -70.17 -49.90 22.78
CA SER A 3 -70.00 -48.46 22.91
C SER A 3 -68.57 -48.07 22.56
N TRP A 4 -68.41 -47.10 21.66
CA TRP A 4 -67.14 -46.44 21.43
C TRP A 4 -67.02 -45.24 22.35
N LYS A 5 -66.06 -45.31 23.29
CA LYS A 5 -65.58 -44.14 24.04
C LYS A 5 -64.61 -43.37 23.16
N LYS A 6 -64.96 -42.12 22.82
CA LYS A 6 -64.02 -41.16 22.22
C LYS A 6 -63.03 -40.72 23.30
N TRP A 7 -61.73 -40.91 23.07
CA TRP A 7 -60.67 -40.27 23.84
C TRP A 7 -60.23 -39.01 23.09
N SER A 8 -60.46 -37.85 23.68
CA SER A 8 -59.84 -36.60 23.23
C SER A 8 -58.45 -36.51 23.84
N PHE A 9 -57.40 -36.55 23.02
CA PHE A 9 -56.06 -36.17 23.46
C PHE A 9 -55.96 -34.64 23.41
N ALA A 10 -55.77 -34.03 24.59
CA ALA A 10 -55.42 -32.62 24.70
C ALA A 10 -53.93 -32.46 24.34
N PHE A 11 -53.66 -31.68 23.29
CA PHE A 11 -52.31 -31.25 22.93
C PHE A 11 -51.89 -30.13 23.91
N ILE A 12 -51.01 -30.43 24.85
CA ILE A 12 -50.33 -29.42 25.66
C ILE A 12 -49.10 -28.97 24.85
N ALA A 13 -49.18 -27.79 24.23
CA ALA A 13 -48.03 -27.14 23.63
C ALA A 13 -47.16 -26.54 24.74
N VAL A 14 -46.02 -27.16 25.01
CA VAL A 14 -44.98 -26.62 25.88
C VAL A 14 -44.16 -25.64 25.05
N TYR A 15 -44.29 -24.34 25.32
CA TYR A 15 -43.40 -23.33 24.77
C TYR A 15 -42.10 -23.33 25.58
N PHE A 16 -41.02 -23.84 24.98
CA PHE A 16 -39.67 -23.57 25.45
C PHE A 16 -39.30 -22.15 25.06
N ILE A 17 -39.18 -21.26 26.04
CA ILE A 17 -38.55 -19.96 25.86
C ILE A 17 -37.05 -20.23 25.82
N PHE A 18 -36.49 -20.33 24.61
CA PHE A 18 -35.06 -20.23 24.42
C PHE A 18 -34.68 -18.77 24.64
N SER A 19 -34.02 -18.50 25.76
CA SER A 19 -33.29 -17.25 25.93
C SER A 19 -32.05 -17.35 25.05
N THR A 20 -32.10 -16.76 23.86
CA THR A 20 -30.87 -16.53 23.09
C THR A 20 -30.06 -15.53 23.89
N ALA A 21 -28.94 -15.98 24.47
CA ALA A 21 -27.91 -15.05 24.89
C ALA A 21 -27.38 -14.39 23.60
N THR A 22 -27.79 -13.15 23.35
CA THR A 22 -27.09 -12.29 22.39
C THR A 22 -25.75 -11.94 23.01
N PHE A 23 -24.68 -12.59 22.56
CA PHE A 23 -23.36 -11.99 22.69
C PHE A 23 -23.40 -10.73 21.82
N ALA A 24 -23.28 -9.56 22.45
CA ALA A 24 -22.98 -8.37 21.70
C ALA A 24 -21.56 -8.55 21.17
N ASN A 25 -21.38 -8.59 19.85
CA ASN A 25 -20.10 -8.24 19.23
C ASN A 25 -19.93 -6.74 19.52
N ASP A 26 -19.37 -6.40 20.68
CA ASP A 26 -18.99 -5.03 20.97
C ASP A 26 -17.72 -4.79 20.17
N SER A 27 -17.88 -4.17 19.00
CA SER A 27 -16.79 -3.59 18.23
C SER A 27 -15.86 -2.80 19.16
N PHE A 28 -14.55 -2.92 18.97
CA PHE A 28 -13.56 -2.23 19.79
C PHE A 28 -13.83 -0.72 19.91
N SER A 29 -13.77 -0.17 21.12
CA SER A 29 -14.18 1.21 21.40
C SER A 29 -13.27 2.29 20.81
N ASP A 30 -12.07 1.90 20.37
CA ASP A 30 -11.02 2.75 19.78
C ASP A 30 -10.80 2.48 18.29
N ILE A 31 -11.73 1.79 17.63
CA ILE A 31 -11.74 1.56 16.19
C ILE A 31 -13.01 2.19 15.59
N ASP A 32 -12.83 3.35 14.95
CA ASP A 32 -13.92 3.99 14.21
C ASP A 32 -14.28 3.17 12.95
N SER A 33 -15.50 3.34 12.45
CA SER A 33 -16.02 2.61 11.28
C SER A 33 -15.28 2.93 9.98
N ASP A 34 -14.64 4.09 9.90
CA ASP A 34 -13.83 4.55 8.77
C ASP A 34 -12.33 4.33 8.99
N PHE A 35 -11.93 3.67 10.08
CA PHE A 35 -10.55 3.28 10.31
C PHE A 35 -10.08 2.33 9.20
N TRP A 36 -8.90 2.60 8.63
CA TRP A 36 -8.40 1.92 7.43
C TRP A 36 -8.30 0.39 7.53
N ALA A 37 -8.17 -0.17 8.74
CA ALA A 37 -8.10 -1.61 9.01
C ALA A 37 -9.38 -2.16 9.68
N ASN A 38 -10.47 -1.39 9.75
CA ASN A 38 -11.68 -1.78 10.46
C ASN A 38 -12.24 -3.11 9.95
N ALA A 39 -12.29 -3.29 8.63
CA ALA A 39 -12.86 -4.49 8.02
C ALA A 39 -12.06 -5.75 8.35
N GLU A 40 -10.73 -5.69 8.20
CA GLU A 40 -9.82 -6.79 8.51
C GLU A 40 -9.80 -7.13 10.00
N ILE A 41 -9.78 -6.12 10.88
CA ILE A 41 -9.84 -6.32 12.33
C ILE A 41 -11.18 -6.98 12.71
N SER A 42 -12.30 -6.47 12.21
CA SER A 42 -13.63 -7.03 12.48
C SER A 42 -13.73 -8.48 12.01
N TYR A 43 -13.20 -8.79 10.83
CA TYR A 43 -13.15 -10.16 10.31
C TYR A 43 -12.39 -11.11 11.24
N LEU A 44 -11.20 -10.71 11.72
CA LEU A 44 -10.43 -11.56 12.63
C LEU A 44 -11.11 -11.70 14.00
N GLU A 45 -11.79 -10.66 14.49
CA GLU A 45 -12.56 -10.70 15.74
C GLU A 45 -13.74 -11.67 15.62
N GLU A 46 -14.51 -11.58 14.52
CA GLU A 46 -15.63 -12.49 14.23
C GLU A 46 -15.21 -13.97 14.13
N ASN A 47 -13.96 -14.21 13.72
CA ASN A 47 -13.36 -15.54 13.67
C ASN A 47 -12.65 -15.95 14.98
N ASN A 48 -12.74 -15.14 16.05
CA ASN A 48 -12.11 -15.35 17.35
C ASN A 48 -10.58 -15.43 17.33
N ILE A 49 -9.93 -14.83 16.33
CA ILE A 49 -8.47 -14.84 16.17
C ILE A 49 -7.82 -13.71 16.96
N ILE A 50 -8.53 -12.57 17.06
CA ILE A 50 -8.09 -11.43 17.85
C ILE A 50 -9.10 -11.10 18.93
N GLY A 51 -8.56 -10.58 20.02
CA GLY A 51 -9.33 -9.94 21.08
C GLY A 51 -8.75 -8.58 21.44
N GLY A 52 -9.54 -7.84 22.21
CA GLY A 52 -9.17 -6.56 22.79
C GLY A 52 -8.62 -6.71 24.20
N TYR A 53 -8.25 -5.57 24.77
CA TYR A 53 -7.92 -5.46 26.17
C TYR A 53 -9.19 -5.46 27.02
N SER A 54 -9.05 -5.73 28.32
CA SER A 54 -10.18 -5.82 29.26
C SER A 54 -11.03 -4.54 29.38
N ASN A 55 -10.54 -3.41 28.87
CA ASN A 55 -11.25 -2.14 28.81
C ASN A 55 -12.06 -1.94 27.51
N GLY A 56 -12.08 -2.91 26.60
CA GLY A 56 -12.83 -2.84 25.32
C GLY A 56 -12.05 -2.21 24.16
N GLU A 57 -10.77 -1.88 24.34
CA GLU A 57 -9.90 -1.32 23.29
C GLU A 57 -9.15 -2.41 22.53
N PHE A 58 -8.85 -2.17 21.25
CA PHE A 58 -7.94 -2.98 20.43
C PHE A 58 -6.49 -2.47 20.48
N ARG A 59 -6.30 -1.15 20.59
CA ARG A 59 -5.02 -0.42 20.50
C ARG A 59 -4.30 -0.64 19.18
N PRO A 60 -4.88 -0.17 18.05
CA PRO A 60 -4.38 -0.48 16.71
C PRO A 60 -2.96 0.03 16.44
N GLY A 61 -2.56 1.13 17.08
CA GLY A 61 -1.25 1.76 16.93
C GLY A 61 -0.15 1.18 17.83
N ASN A 62 -0.48 0.29 18.78
CA ASN A 62 0.55 -0.37 19.58
C ASN A 62 1.30 -1.38 18.72
N GLU A 63 2.60 -1.54 18.99
CA GLU A 63 3.40 -2.60 18.40
C GLU A 63 2.87 -3.98 18.81
N VAL A 64 2.89 -4.93 17.87
CA VAL A 64 2.56 -6.33 18.16
C VAL A 64 3.80 -7.02 18.72
N THR A 65 3.66 -7.59 19.91
CA THR A 65 4.74 -8.38 20.53
C THR A 65 4.81 -9.78 19.94
N ARG A 66 5.97 -10.43 20.06
CA ARG A 66 6.19 -11.81 19.60
C ARG A 66 5.20 -12.82 20.19
N SER A 67 4.87 -12.71 21.48
CA SER A 67 3.86 -13.57 22.11
C SER A 67 2.44 -13.30 21.60
N GLN A 68 2.08 -12.04 21.35
CA GLN A 68 0.77 -11.70 20.78
C GLN A 68 0.64 -12.23 19.35
N ALA A 69 1.68 -12.10 18.53
CA ALA A 69 1.70 -12.69 17.19
C ALA A 69 1.58 -14.22 17.24
N ALA A 70 2.29 -14.88 18.18
CA ALA A 70 2.18 -16.32 18.39
C ALA A 70 0.74 -16.77 18.71
N ILE A 71 0.05 -16.05 19.60
CA ILE A 71 -1.35 -16.31 19.94
C ILE A 71 -2.24 -16.16 18.71
N MET A 72 -2.14 -15.04 18.00
CA MET A 72 -2.96 -14.80 16.82
C MET A 72 -2.77 -15.89 15.75
N ILE A 73 -1.52 -16.29 15.50
CA ILE A 73 -1.21 -17.35 14.52
C ILE A 73 -1.76 -18.70 14.99
N ALA A 74 -1.52 -19.07 16.24
CA ALA A 74 -2.02 -20.34 16.78
C ALA A 74 -3.55 -20.43 16.70
N GLU A 75 -4.27 -19.36 17.06
CA GLU A 75 -5.73 -19.31 16.94
C GLU A 75 -6.18 -19.39 15.47
N SER A 76 -5.51 -18.69 14.56
CA SER A 76 -5.87 -18.70 13.14
C SER A 76 -5.66 -20.07 12.45
N LEU A 77 -4.69 -20.85 12.95
CA LEU A 77 -4.37 -22.17 12.44
C LEU A 77 -5.10 -23.29 13.20
N ASP A 78 -5.90 -22.97 14.22
CA ASP A 78 -6.50 -23.92 15.17
C ASP A 78 -5.44 -24.90 15.72
N LEU A 79 -4.29 -24.34 16.12
CA LEU A 79 -3.13 -25.13 16.51
C LEU A 79 -3.35 -25.78 17.88
N ASP A 80 -3.14 -27.09 17.97
CA ASP A 80 -3.17 -27.80 19.27
C ASP A 80 -2.01 -27.31 20.15
N THR A 81 -2.31 -26.62 21.23
CA THR A 81 -1.30 -26.13 22.18
C THR A 81 -1.01 -27.12 23.31
N SER A 82 -1.73 -28.24 23.36
CA SER A 82 -1.60 -29.22 24.43
C SER A 82 -0.44 -30.19 24.20
N ASN A 83 0.19 -30.62 25.29
CA ASN A 83 1.23 -31.67 25.30
C ASN A 83 2.42 -31.41 24.37
N ARG A 84 2.76 -30.14 24.15
CA ARG A 84 3.93 -29.74 23.36
C ARG A 84 5.25 -30.02 24.11
N PRO A 85 6.36 -30.27 23.38
CA PRO A 85 7.67 -30.33 24.00
C PRO A 85 8.02 -29.03 24.74
N ASP A 86 8.85 -29.12 25.77
CA ASP A 86 9.43 -27.93 26.41
C ASP A 86 10.23 -27.14 25.36
N PRO A 87 9.88 -25.88 25.08
CA PRO A 87 10.57 -25.07 24.07
C PRO A 87 11.97 -24.64 24.51
N ALA A 88 12.34 -24.84 25.78
CA ALA A 88 13.65 -24.59 26.35
C ALA A 88 14.16 -23.14 26.21
N PHE A 89 13.24 -22.17 26.18
CA PHE A 89 13.57 -20.74 26.20
C PHE A 89 13.84 -20.26 27.63
N GLU A 90 15.00 -19.64 27.87
CA GLU A 90 15.44 -19.21 29.20
C GLU A 90 14.58 -18.06 29.78
N ASP A 91 13.88 -17.32 28.92
CA ASP A 91 13.08 -16.14 29.26
C ASP A 91 11.57 -16.41 29.27
N VAL A 92 11.13 -17.66 29.12
CA VAL A 92 9.72 -18.07 29.16
C VAL A 92 9.50 -19.15 30.22
N ASP A 93 8.95 -18.74 31.37
CA ASP A 93 8.58 -19.66 32.46
C ASP A 93 7.28 -20.41 32.15
N GLU A 94 7.10 -21.65 32.64
CA GLU A 94 5.88 -22.45 32.49
C GLU A 94 4.61 -21.73 32.97
N SER A 95 4.73 -20.77 33.90
CA SER A 95 3.62 -19.94 34.37
C SER A 95 3.29 -18.74 33.48
N TYR A 96 4.08 -18.48 32.43
CA TYR A 96 3.81 -17.42 31.47
C TYR A 96 2.50 -17.72 30.72
N HIS A 97 1.63 -16.70 30.61
CA HIS A 97 0.27 -16.88 30.09
C HIS A 97 0.19 -17.46 28.66
N ALA A 98 1.23 -17.27 27.86
CA ALA A 98 1.32 -17.78 26.50
C ALA A 98 2.30 -18.96 26.36
N TYR A 99 2.73 -19.59 27.46
CA TYR A 99 3.73 -20.66 27.44
C TYR A 99 3.36 -21.79 26.48
N ASP A 100 2.16 -22.36 26.60
CA ASP A 100 1.69 -23.47 25.76
C ASP A 100 1.62 -23.08 24.27
N THR A 101 1.20 -21.85 23.98
CA THR A 101 1.19 -21.29 22.63
C THR A 101 2.59 -21.12 22.07
N ILE A 102 3.52 -20.58 22.87
CA ILE A 102 4.93 -20.40 22.49
C ILE A 102 5.57 -21.76 22.19
N ALA A 103 5.31 -22.75 23.04
CA ALA A 103 5.76 -24.11 22.83
C ALA A 103 5.22 -24.69 21.50
N ALA A 104 3.93 -24.46 21.20
CA ALA A 104 3.32 -24.93 19.97
C ALA A 104 3.92 -24.29 18.71
N VAL A 105 4.04 -22.95 18.66
CA VAL A 105 4.58 -22.28 17.46
C VAL A 105 6.07 -22.54 17.26
N ALA A 106 6.82 -22.82 18.33
CA ALA A 106 8.21 -23.23 18.25
C ALA A 106 8.36 -24.67 17.76
N ASP A 107 7.51 -25.59 18.24
CA ASP A 107 7.48 -27.00 17.80
C ASP A 107 7.12 -27.14 16.31
N GLU A 108 6.18 -26.31 15.82
CA GLU A 108 5.86 -26.22 14.39
C GLU A 108 6.93 -25.45 13.56
N GLY A 109 7.92 -24.84 14.20
CA GLY A 109 8.99 -24.06 13.54
C GLY A 109 8.52 -22.72 12.93
N ILE A 110 7.34 -22.24 13.33
CA ILE A 110 6.73 -21.00 12.84
C ILE A 110 7.47 -19.79 13.41
N ILE A 111 7.59 -19.73 14.73
CA ILE A 111 8.36 -18.70 15.44
C ILE A 111 9.49 -19.38 16.20
N ASN A 112 10.71 -19.11 15.75
CA ASN A 112 11.91 -19.56 16.41
C ASN A 112 12.43 -18.48 17.36
N GLY A 113 13.04 -18.91 18.46
CA GLY A 113 13.84 -18.02 19.32
C GLY A 113 15.23 -17.78 18.75
N ASP A 114 16.00 -16.94 19.43
CA ASP A 114 17.41 -16.68 19.14
C ASP A 114 18.23 -16.81 20.43
N ASP A 115 19.40 -17.45 20.32
CA ASP A 115 20.32 -17.72 21.44
C ASP A 115 19.65 -18.23 22.73
N GLY A 116 18.67 -19.14 22.59
CA GLY A 116 17.94 -19.71 23.73
C GLY A 116 16.87 -18.82 24.34
N GLN A 117 16.52 -17.70 23.71
CA GLN A 117 15.47 -16.77 24.16
C GLN A 117 14.33 -16.70 23.14
N PHE A 118 13.10 -16.59 23.61
CA PHE A 118 11.93 -16.34 22.75
C PHE A 118 11.66 -14.85 22.56
N GLU A 119 11.98 -14.02 23.56
CA GLU A 119 11.72 -12.58 23.61
C GLU A 119 10.22 -12.24 23.53
N PRO A 120 9.36 -12.78 24.42
CA PRO A 120 7.91 -12.76 24.23
C PRO A 120 7.27 -11.36 24.23
N ASN A 121 7.93 -10.38 24.84
CA ASN A 121 7.43 -9.01 24.95
C ASN A 121 8.10 -8.06 23.94
N GLU A 122 9.07 -8.52 23.16
CA GLU A 122 9.70 -7.69 22.14
C GLU A 122 8.76 -7.54 20.93
N PRO A 123 8.68 -6.35 20.32
CA PRO A 123 7.98 -6.12 19.06
C PRO A 123 8.50 -6.98 17.91
N LEU A 124 7.62 -7.35 16.98
CA LEU A 124 8.04 -7.86 15.68
C LEU A 124 8.38 -6.72 14.72
N THR A 125 9.56 -6.78 14.12
CA THR A 125 9.83 -5.99 12.90
C THR A 125 8.99 -6.51 11.73
N ARG A 126 8.76 -5.67 10.71
CA ARG A 126 7.99 -6.04 9.53
C ARG A 126 8.64 -7.18 8.73
N GLY A 127 9.97 -7.25 8.69
CA GLY A 127 10.70 -8.36 8.11
C GLY A 127 10.49 -9.67 8.89
N GLN A 128 10.52 -9.62 10.22
CA GLN A 128 10.21 -10.79 11.04
C GLN A 128 8.75 -11.23 10.92
N MET A 129 7.79 -10.28 10.84
CA MET A 129 6.40 -10.58 10.51
C MET A 129 6.31 -11.33 9.18
N ALA A 130 7.03 -10.88 8.14
CA ALA A 130 7.03 -11.56 6.85
C ALA A 130 7.50 -13.00 6.95
N ALA A 131 8.61 -13.25 7.64
CA ALA A 131 9.14 -14.59 7.85
C ALA A 131 8.18 -15.49 8.63
N VAL A 132 7.56 -14.96 9.70
CA VAL A 132 6.63 -15.71 10.53
C VAL A 132 5.36 -16.07 9.77
N LEU A 133 4.75 -15.14 9.03
CA LEU A 133 3.56 -15.40 8.23
C LEU A 133 3.86 -16.35 7.05
N THR A 134 5.00 -16.19 6.40
CA THR A 134 5.43 -17.07 5.30
C THR A 134 5.56 -18.52 5.78
N ARG A 135 6.19 -18.75 6.93
CA ARG A 135 6.29 -20.09 7.53
C ARG A 135 4.95 -20.63 8.00
N ALA A 136 4.14 -19.80 8.66
CA ALA A 136 2.85 -20.22 9.21
C ALA A 136 1.89 -20.75 8.13
N TYR A 137 1.92 -20.16 6.94
CA TYR A 137 0.96 -20.46 5.86
C TYR A 137 1.62 -21.07 4.61
N ASP A 138 2.88 -21.49 4.70
CA ASP A 138 3.67 -22.05 3.59
C ASP A 138 3.59 -21.19 2.32
N LEU A 139 3.74 -19.87 2.50
CA LEU A 139 3.61 -18.93 1.40
C LEU A 139 4.80 -19.06 0.45
N SER A 140 4.52 -18.95 -0.84
CA SER A 140 5.53 -18.94 -1.89
C SER A 140 5.10 -17.99 -3.00
N GLY A 141 6.08 -17.45 -3.71
CA GLY A 141 5.85 -16.45 -4.74
C GLY A 141 7.07 -15.56 -4.88
N GLU A 142 7.18 -14.92 -6.02
CA GLU A 142 8.21 -13.94 -6.32
C GLU A 142 7.50 -12.69 -6.86
N TYR A 143 7.90 -11.52 -6.40
CA TYR A 143 7.39 -10.24 -6.86
C TYR A 143 8.51 -9.39 -7.46
N THR A 144 8.57 -9.34 -8.79
CA THR A 144 9.53 -8.51 -9.53
C THR A 144 8.79 -7.26 -9.99
N PRO A 145 9.24 -6.03 -9.64
CA PRO A 145 10.62 -5.64 -9.35
C PRO A 145 11.10 -5.71 -7.89
N GLY A 146 10.22 -5.97 -6.91
CA GLY A 146 10.57 -5.95 -5.48
C GLY A 146 10.38 -4.56 -4.84
N PHE A 147 10.89 -4.41 -3.61
CA PHE A 147 10.81 -3.16 -2.84
C PHE A 147 12.14 -2.41 -2.84
N ALA A 148 12.08 -1.07 -2.85
CA ALA A 148 13.26 -0.20 -3.00
C ALA A 148 14.26 -0.30 -1.82
N ASP A 149 13.80 -0.72 -0.64
CA ASP A 149 14.59 -0.82 0.59
C ASP A 149 14.83 -2.28 1.03
N VAL A 150 14.67 -3.24 0.12
CA VAL A 150 14.90 -4.66 0.41
C VAL A 150 15.87 -5.25 -0.62
N ASP A 151 17.14 -5.31 -0.25
CA ASP A 151 18.19 -5.95 -1.05
C ASP A 151 17.99 -7.47 -1.16
N GLU A 152 18.44 -8.07 -2.28
CA GLU A 152 18.34 -9.52 -2.54
C GLU A 152 19.06 -10.39 -1.50
N ASP A 153 20.07 -9.85 -0.82
CA ASP A 153 20.82 -10.54 0.24
C ASP A 153 20.24 -10.30 1.65
N TYR A 154 19.17 -9.52 1.77
CA TYR A 154 18.46 -9.34 3.03
C TYR A 154 17.88 -10.66 3.52
N ILE A 155 18.04 -10.95 4.82
CA ILE A 155 17.70 -12.26 5.39
C ILE A 155 16.23 -12.67 5.22
N PHE A 156 15.31 -11.69 5.14
CA PHE A 156 13.89 -11.93 4.92
C PHE A 156 13.44 -11.58 3.49
N TYR A 157 14.36 -11.44 2.53
CA TYR A 157 14.04 -11.08 1.15
C TYR A 157 12.95 -12.00 0.57
N HIS A 158 13.17 -13.31 0.57
CA HIS A 158 12.22 -14.27 -0.01
C HIS A 158 10.87 -14.30 0.72
N ASP A 159 10.85 -14.09 2.05
CA ASP A 159 9.60 -14.03 2.81
C ASP A 159 8.77 -12.81 2.40
N ILE A 160 9.43 -11.66 2.22
CA ILE A 160 8.81 -10.42 1.76
C ILE A 160 8.28 -10.58 0.33
N GLN A 161 9.05 -11.25 -0.54
CA GLN A 161 8.66 -11.57 -1.91
C GLN A 161 7.44 -12.50 -1.96
N ALA A 162 7.40 -13.52 -1.10
CA ALA A 162 6.27 -14.43 -0.99
C ALA A 162 4.98 -13.70 -0.57
N LEU A 163 5.06 -12.76 0.37
CA LEU A 163 3.91 -11.93 0.75
C LEU A 163 3.41 -11.07 -0.40
N ALA A 164 4.32 -10.38 -1.10
CA ALA A 164 3.97 -9.52 -2.23
C ALA A 164 3.40 -10.33 -3.41
N GLY A 165 4.06 -11.44 -3.77
CA GLY A 165 3.61 -12.34 -4.84
C GLY A 165 2.31 -13.10 -4.52
N SER A 166 1.87 -13.08 -3.26
CA SER A 166 0.58 -13.62 -2.81
C SER A 166 -0.49 -12.53 -2.61
N ASN A 167 -0.21 -11.28 -3.03
CA ASN A 167 -1.11 -10.13 -2.97
C ASN A 167 -1.53 -9.76 -1.53
N ILE A 168 -0.66 -10.05 -0.55
CA ILE A 168 -0.87 -9.71 0.87
C ILE A 168 -0.38 -8.30 1.16
N THR A 169 0.65 -7.84 0.45
CA THR A 169 1.24 -6.51 0.65
C THR A 169 1.64 -5.87 -0.66
N THR A 170 1.44 -4.55 -0.74
CA THR A 170 1.89 -3.70 -1.83
C THR A 170 3.04 -2.77 -1.39
N GLY A 171 3.53 -2.93 -0.16
CA GLY A 171 4.46 -1.99 0.48
C GLY A 171 3.82 -0.63 0.76
N TYR A 172 4.67 0.38 0.91
CA TYR A 172 4.28 1.77 1.00
C TYR A 172 4.22 2.34 -0.42
N ALA A 173 3.01 2.67 -0.86
CA ALA A 173 2.78 3.16 -2.22
C ALA A 173 3.56 4.45 -2.53
N SER A 174 3.84 5.27 -1.50
CA SER A 174 4.50 6.57 -1.60
C SER A 174 5.96 6.51 -2.06
N ASP A 175 6.66 5.41 -1.79
CA ASP A 175 8.12 5.29 -1.99
C ASP A 175 8.57 3.88 -2.43
N ASN A 176 7.63 2.96 -2.68
CA ASN A 176 7.91 1.57 -3.01
C ASN A 176 8.72 0.81 -1.94
N THR A 177 8.61 1.18 -0.67
CA THR A 177 9.35 0.52 0.42
C THR A 177 8.52 -0.55 1.12
N PHE A 178 9.17 -1.56 1.70
CA PHE A 178 8.55 -2.51 2.62
C PHE A 178 8.80 -2.14 4.08
N ARG A 179 9.90 -1.43 4.39
CA ARG A 179 10.37 -1.03 5.72
C ARG A 179 10.62 -2.22 6.64
N PRO A 180 11.48 -3.17 6.26
CA PRO A 180 11.61 -4.45 6.96
C PRO A 180 12.18 -4.34 8.38
N GLY A 181 12.91 -3.26 8.69
CA GLY A 181 13.49 -3.02 10.01
C GLY A 181 12.55 -2.31 11.00
N GLU A 182 11.42 -1.75 10.53
CA GLU A 182 10.46 -1.03 11.37
C GLU A 182 9.56 -2.00 12.14
N SER A 183 9.15 -1.63 13.35
CA SER A 183 8.18 -2.39 14.13
C SER A 183 6.82 -2.47 13.44
N THR A 184 6.13 -3.59 13.65
CA THR A 184 4.78 -3.83 13.14
C THR A 184 3.74 -3.48 14.19
N THR A 185 2.71 -2.70 13.82
CA THR A 185 1.59 -2.43 14.72
C THR A 185 0.58 -3.58 14.73
N ARG A 186 -0.26 -3.63 15.78
CA ARG A 186 -1.38 -4.59 15.87
C ARG A 186 -2.31 -4.51 14.67
N ALA A 187 -2.64 -3.29 14.21
CA ALA A 187 -3.47 -3.13 13.01
C ALA A 187 -2.78 -3.65 11.74
N GLN A 188 -1.49 -3.37 11.55
CA GLN A 188 -0.75 -3.87 10.39
C GLN A 188 -0.69 -5.40 10.37
N PHE A 189 -0.37 -6.03 11.51
CA PHE A 189 -0.31 -7.48 11.60
C PHE A 189 -1.68 -8.14 11.32
N SER A 190 -2.76 -7.56 11.87
CA SER A 190 -4.14 -8.00 11.58
C SER A 190 -4.48 -7.90 10.09
N VAL A 191 -4.09 -6.83 9.41
CA VAL A 191 -4.36 -6.68 7.97
C VAL A 191 -3.65 -7.74 7.15
N PHE A 192 -2.38 -8.05 7.46
CA PHE A 192 -1.65 -9.09 6.75
C PHE A 192 -2.30 -10.47 6.96
N MET A 193 -2.69 -10.80 8.19
CA MET A 193 -3.39 -12.06 8.48
C MET A 193 -4.75 -12.15 7.77
N ALA A 194 -5.58 -11.11 7.83
CA ALA A 194 -6.88 -11.10 7.19
C ALA A 194 -6.76 -11.33 5.67
N ARG A 195 -5.76 -10.72 5.03
CA ARG A 195 -5.46 -10.93 3.60
C ARG A 195 -5.00 -12.33 3.26
N ILE A 196 -4.27 -12.99 4.15
CA ILE A 196 -3.90 -14.40 3.97
C ILE A 196 -5.15 -15.29 4.05
N MET A 197 -6.04 -15.00 4.98
CA MET A 197 -7.18 -15.84 5.31
C MET A 197 -8.42 -15.61 4.42
N ASN A 198 -8.51 -14.44 3.79
CA ASN A 198 -9.62 -14.08 2.92
C ASN A 198 -9.14 -13.25 1.72
N ASP A 199 -9.34 -13.80 0.52
CA ASP A 199 -8.98 -13.20 -0.76
C ASP A 199 -9.68 -11.84 -1.00
N GLU A 200 -10.82 -11.57 -0.36
CA GLU A 200 -11.53 -10.28 -0.48
C GLU A 200 -10.69 -9.09 0.01
N TYR A 201 -9.79 -9.33 0.97
CA TYR A 201 -8.94 -8.27 1.50
C TYR A 201 -7.61 -8.10 0.74
N LYS A 202 -7.24 -9.08 -0.09
CA LYS A 202 -5.97 -9.05 -0.83
C LYS A 202 -5.89 -7.81 -1.71
N GLN A 203 -4.69 -7.27 -1.81
CA GLN A 203 -4.40 -6.11 -2.61
C GLN A 203 -3.46 -6.55 -3.72
N GLU A 204 -3.89 -6.39 -4.97
CA GLU A 204 -2.99 -6.60 -6.10
C GLU A 204 -1.81 -5.62 -5.97
N PRO A 205 -0.56 -6.10 -6.05
CA PRO A 205 0.60 -5.24 -6.16
C PRO A 205 0.34 -4.20 -7.22
N VAL A 206 0.66 -2.96 -6.89
CA VAL A 206 0.52 -1.90 -7.88
C VAL A 206 1.58 -2.16 -8.95
N ASP A 207 1.17 -2.66 -10.11
CA ASP A 207 2.04 -2.87 -11.29
C ASP A 207 2.37 -1.52 -11.95
N THR A 208 3.00 -0.66 -11.16
CA THR A 208 3.45 0.66 -11.55
C THR A 208 4.96 0.69 -11.46
N PRO A 209 5.65 1.28 -12.45
CA PRO A 209 7.08 1.53 -12.38
C PRO A 209 7.50 2.30 -11.09
N PRO A 210 8.79 2.27 -10.71
CA PRO A 210 9.30 3.04 -9.56
C PRO A 210 9.24 4.55 -9.81
N LEU A 211 9.39 5.37 -8.76
CA LEU A 211 9.36 6.84 -8.86
C LEU A 211 10.33 7.37 -9.93
N SER A 212 11.55 6.84 -9.96
CA SER A 212 12.58 7.21 -10.92
C SER A 212 12.20 6.98 -12.39
N HIS A 213 11.32 6.01 -12.67
CA HIS A 213 10.81 5.82 -14.04
C HIS A 213 9.98 7.03 -14.48
N PHE A 214 9.12 7.53 -13.59
CA PHE A 214 8.24 8.65 -13.87
C PHE A 214 8.97 9.99 -13.83
N GLU A 215 9.94 10.16 -12.93
CA GLU A 215 10.85 11.31 -12.94
C GLU A 215 11.56 11.43 -14.30
N ASN A 216 12.21 10.35 -14.76
CA ASN A 216 12.85 10.32 -16.07
C ASN A 216 11.87 10.63 -17.21
N ARG A 217 10.64 10.09 -17.12
CA ARG A 217 9.59 10.32 -18.11
C ARG A 217 9.19 11.80 -18.20
N ILE A 218 9.09 12.49 -17.05
CA ILE A 218 8.81 13.93 -16.99
C ILE A 218 9.99 14.70 -17.58
N THR A 219 11.23 14.37 -17.18
CA THR A 219 12.43 15.01 -17.71
C THR A 219 12.55 14.89 -19.22
N GLU A 220 12.37 13.68 -19.78
CA GLU A 220 12.42 13.47 -21.22
C GLU A 220 11.32 14.26 -21.97
N ALA A 221 10.14 14.38 -21.36
CA ALA A 221 9.04 15.16 -21.93
C ALA A 221 9.35 16.66 -21.97
N GLU A 222 9.85 17.22 -20.86
CA GLU A 222 10.22 18.63 -20.76
C GLU A 222 11.35 19.00 -21.71
N GLU A 223 12.42 18.20 -21.76
CA GLU A 223 13.53 18.39 -22.70
C GLU A 223 13.04 18.37 -24.16
N THR A 224 12.15 17.45 -24.49
CA THR A 224 11.59 17.31 -25.84
C THR A 224 10.79 18.55 -26.25
N ILE A 225 9.94 19.05 -25.35
CA ILE A 225 9.15 20.26 -25.60
C ILE A 225 10.05 21.47 -25.78
N GLU A 226 10.99 21.68 -24.85
CA GLU A 226 11.90 22.82 -24.88
C GLU A 226 12.66 22.86 -26.20
N MET A 227 13.31 21.75 -26.57
CA MET A 227 14.10 21.65 -27.78
C MET A 227 13.26 21.89 -29.03
N THR A 228 12.09 21.25 -29.12
CA THR A 228 11.21 21.40 -30.29
C THR A 228 10.72 22.84 -30.45
N MET A 229 10.24 23.45 -29.35
CA MET A 229 9.74 24.82 -29.38
C MET A 229 10.84 25.86 -29.63
N TYR A 230 12.01 25.65 -29.04
CA TYR A 230 13.16 26.53 -29.22
C TYR A 230 13.65 26.53 -30.67
N GLU A 231 13.76 25.36 -31.30
CA GLU A 231 14.19 25.25 -32.69
C GLU A 231 13.23 25.99 -33.64
N GLU A 232 11.91 25.84 -33.45
CA GLU A 232 10.90 26.52 -34.26
C GLU A 232 10.93 28.05 -34.04
N TRP A 233 11.03 28.49 -32.78
CA TRP A 233 11.14 29.91 -32.46
C TRP A 233 12.44 30.55 -32.99
N GLU A 234 13.58 29.88 -32.83
CA GLU A 234 14.88 30.37 -33.31
C GLU A 234 14.88 30.46 -34.85
N GLY A 235 14.26 29.48 -35.52
CA GLY A 235 14.05 29.47 -36.97
C GLY A 235 13.31 30.70 -37.47
N GLU A 236 12.24 31.08 -36.77
CA GLU A 236 11.48 32.30 -37.06
C GLU A 236 12.27 33.57 -36.76
N PHE A 237 12.89 33.66 -35.58
CA PHE A 237 13.53 34.87 -35.14
C PHE A 237 14.86 35.18 -35.85
N GLN A 238 15.71 34.17 -36.05
CA GLN A 238 17.07 34.37 -36.60
C GLN A 238 17.13 34.19 -38.11
N SER A 239 16.46 33.17 -38.64
CA SER A 239 16.48 32.84 -40.07
C SER A 239 15.29 33.40 -40.85
N ASN A 240 14.28 33.95 -40.16
CA ASN A 240 13.10 34.54 -40.78
C ASN A 240 12.30 33.48 -41.59
N GLU A 241 12.37 32.22 -41.15
CA GLU A 241 11.60 31.08 -41.66
C GLU A 241 10.33 30.92 -40.83
N PRO A 242 9.14 30.70 -41.42
CA PRO A 242 7.93 30.55 -40.62
C PRO A 242 7.99 29.28 -39.77
N LYS A 243 7.52 29.34 -38.52
CA LYS A 243 7.34 28.16 -37.68
C LYS A 243 6.44 27.11 -38.36
N ALA A 244 6.75 25.83 -38.17
CA ALA A 244 5.96 24.73 -38.71
C ALA A 244 4.53 24.75 -38.12
N PRO A 245 3.50 24.30 -38.86
CA PRO A 245 2.18 24.03 -38.28
C PRO A 245 2.28 23.01 -37.14
N PHE A 246 1.46 23.14 -36.09
CA PHE A 246 1.52 22.24 -34.93
C PHE A 246 1.33 20.77 -35.32
N GLU A 247 0.51 20.48 -36.35
CA GLU A 247 0.27 19.10 -36.83
C GLU A 247 1.54 18.42 -37.36
N GLU A 248 2.58 19.17 -37.73
CA GLU A 248 3.85 18.59 -38.18
C GLU A 248 4.71 18.10 -37.00
N ILE A 249 4.54 18.70 -35.81
CA ILE A 249 5.28 18.37 -34.58
C ILE A 249 4.44 17.64 -33.53
N GLU A 250 3.12 17.52 -33.71
CA GLU A 250 2.16 16.95 -32.76
C GLU A 250 2.59 15.56 -32.23
N ASN A 251 3.08 14.68 -33.11
CA ASN A 251 3.48 13.33 -32.72
C ASN A 251 4.63 13.32 -31.70
N THR A 252 5.52 14.32 -31.74
CA THR A 252 6.61 14.48 -30.77
C THR A 252 6.08 14.68 -29.36
N PHE A 253 4.93 15.34 -29.21
CA PHE A 253 4.29 15.62 -27.93
C PHE A 253 3.42 14.43 -27.49
N LEU A 254 2.70 13.80 -28.43
CA LEU A 254 1.91 12.59 -28.17
C LEU A 254 2.76 11.42 -27.68
N ASP A 255 4.07 11.42 -27.90
CA ASP A 255 4.98 10.44 -27.33
C ASP A 255 5.08 10.54 -25.79
N TYR A 256 4.71 11.67 -25.17
CA TYR A 256 4.87 11.95 -23.73
C TYR A 256 3.58 12.34 -23.01
N TYR A 257 2.69 13.04 -23.70
CA TYR A 257 1.49 13.64 -23.13
C TYR A 257 0.23 12.93 -23.61
N THR A 258 -0.86 13.06 -22.84
CA THR A 258 -2.17 12.60 -23.33
C THR A 258 -2.59 13.41 -24.55
N GLU A 259 -3.48 12.83 -25.38
CA GLU A 259 -4.04 13.51 -26.55
C GLU A 259 -4.72 14.83 -26.17
N ASP A 260 -5.45 14.84 -25.05
CA ASP A 260 -6.12 16.03 -24.52
C ASP A 260 -5.09 17.13 -24.19
N MET A 261 -4.08 16.81 -23.40
CA MET A 261 -3.04 17.77 -23.03
C MET A 261 -2.24 18.28 -24.24
N THR A 262 -1.95 17.41 -25.20
CA THR A 262 -1.26 17.78 -26.45
C THR A 262 -2.07 18.74 -27.30
N THR A 263 -3.34 18.42 -27.53
CA THR A 263 -4.20 19.16 -28.46
C THR A 263 -4.86 20.39 -27.83
N THR A 264 -4.80 20.53 -26.51
CA THR A 264 -5.36 21.69 -25.80
C THR A 264 -4.27 22.61 -25.27
N VAL A 265 -3.37 22.12 -24.43
CA VAL A 265 -2.38 22.95 -23.74
C VAL A 265 -1.21 23.26 -24.67
N TRP A 266 -0.60 22.22 -25.25
CA TRP A 266 0.61 22.41 -26.06
C TRP A 266 0.34 23.03 -27.42
N ALA A 267 -0.76 22.64 -28.07
CA ALA A 267 -1.21 23.29 -29.30
C ALA A 267 -1.47 24.79 -29.10
N ASP A 268 -2.21 25.16 -28.05
CA ASP A 268 -2.52 26.56 -27.75
C ASP A 268 -1.25 27.37 -27.43
N PHE A 269 -0.36 26.83 -26.58
CA PHE A 269 0.91 27.48 -26.28
C PHE A 269 1.76 27.68 -27.55
N TYR A 270 1.89 26.64 -28.38
CA TYR A 270 2.70 26.72 -29.59
C TYR A 270 2.15 27.73 -30.61
N GLU A 271 0.83 27.73 -30.80
CA GLU A 271 0.19 28.61 -31.79
C GLU A 271 0.14 30.06 -31.34
N ASN A 272 -0.21 30.29 -30.07
CA ASN A 272 -0.62 31.61 -29.58
C ASN A 272 0.43 32.29 -28.68
N GLU A 273 1.27 31.52 -27.99
CA GLU A 273 2.11 32.06 -26.91
C GLU A 273 3.62 31.93 -27.20
N LEU A 274 4.04 30.99 -28.06
CA LEU A 274 5.46 30.70 -28.33
C LEU A 274 6.28 31.96 -28.68
N ASP A 275 5.73 32.84 -29.50
CA ASP A 275 6.43 34.03 -29.99
C ASP A 275 6.71 35.02 -28.85
N ASP A 276 5.80 35.10 -27.88
CA ASP A 276 5.89 35.97 -26.70
C ASP A 276 6.85 35.39 -25.65
N TYR A 277 6.94 34.05 -25.54
CA TYR A 277 7.76 33.37 -24.53
C TYR A 277 9.09 32.80 -25.03
N GLY A 278 9.40 32.83 -26.32
CA GLY A 278 10.58 32.14 -26.88
C GLY A 278 11.92 32.38 -26.15
N PRO A 279 12.33 33.63 -25.84
CA PRO A 279 13.54 33.89 -25.04
C PRO A 279 13.42 33.47 -23.57
N ALA A 280 12.20 33.41 -23.05
CA ALA A 280 11.90 33.00 -21.68
C ALA A 280 11.83 31.48 -21.52
N LEU A 281 11.61 30.70 -22.59
CA LEU A 281 11.65 29.23 -22.56
C LEU A 281 12.96 28.70 -21.95
N ALA A 282 14.09 29.28 -22.36
CA ALA A 282 15.42 28.95 -21.83
C ALA A 282 15.61 29.29 -20.34
N GLN A 283 14.70 30.05 -19.73
CA GLN A 283 14.70 30.40 -18.31
C GLN A 283 13.56 29.73 -17.52
N ALA A 284 12.45 29.34 -18.18
CA ALA A 284 11.25 28.79 -17.55
C ALA A 284 11.21 27.26 -17.54
N PHE A 285 11.84 26.59 -18.52
CA PHE A 285 11.91 25.14 -18.63
C PHE A 285 13.26 24.47 -18.28
N PRO A 286 14.31 25.14 -17.73
CA PRO A 286 15.61 24.52 -17.56
C PRO A 286 15.60 23.57 -16.37
N PHE A 287 14.97 22.41 -16.53
CA PHE A 287 14.78 21.38 -15.52
C PHE A 287 14.14 21.97 -14.27
N ARG A 288 12.84 21.75 -14.05
CA ARG A 288 12.33 21.79 -12.68
C ARG A 288 13.09 20.70 -11.94
N ASN A 289 14.23 21.07 -11.35
CA ASN A 289 14.97 20.27 -10.40
C ASN A 289 14.08 20.26 -9.17
N MET A 290 13.01 19.46 -9.24
CA MET A 290 12.18 19.20 -8.10
C MET A 290 13.06 18.48 -7.11
N GLU A 291 13.22 19.09 -5.96
CA GLU A 291 13.77 18.45 -4.78
C GLU A 291 12.62 17.79 -4.01
N ASP A 292 12.97 16.81 -3.18
CA ASP A 292 12.01 16.11 -2.30
C ASP A 292 10.83 15.49 -3.08
N ILE A 293 11.11 14.87 -4.23
CA ILE A 293 10.10 14.23 -5.07
C ILE A 293 9.51 13.02 -4.35
N GLU A 294 8.18 12.93 -4.32
CA GLU A 294 7.44 11.82 -3.73
C GLU A 294 6.17 11.46 -4.51
N PHE A 295 5.69 10.22 -4.37
CA PHE A 295 4.36 9.88 -4.85
C PHE A 295 3.29 10.46 -3.93
N VAL A 296 2.47 11.36 -4.47
CA VAL A 296 1.26 11.88 -3.82
C VAL A 296 0.12 10.85 -3.93
N THR A 297 0.01 10.17 -5.07
CA THR A 297 -0.96 9.09 -5.31
C THR A 297 -0.35 8.07 -6.27
N ARG A 298 -0.63 6.77 -6.06
CA ARG A 298 -0.13 5.70 -6.95
C ARG A 298 -1.09 4.52 -7.02
N ASN A 299 -1.53 4.19 -8.23
CA ASN A 299 -2.25 2.97 -8.57
C ASN A 299 -1.91 2.54 -10.02
N ASN A 300 -2.41 1.38 -10.46
CA ASN A 300 -2.11 0.80 -11.77
C ASN A 300 -2.53 1.65 -12.98
N GLU A 301 -3.45 2.61 -12.81
CA GLU A 301 -3.99 3.46 -13.88
C GLU A 301 -3.52 4.92 -13.78
N LYS A 302 -3.13 5.37 -12.58
CA LYS A 302 -2.83 6.78 -12.28
C LYS A 302 -1.70 6.90 -11.25
N VAL A 303 -0.79 7.81 -11.55
CA VAL A 303 0.29 8.25 -10.67
C VAL A 303 0.26 9.78 -10.55
N VAL A 304 0.41 10.29 -9.33
CA VAL A 304 0.62 11.71 -9.06
C VAL A 304 1.93 11.85 -8.31
N ILE A 305 2.83 12.66 -8.84
CA ILE A 305 4.15 12.92 -8.27
C ILE A 305 4.21 14.37 -7.87
N GLY A 306 4.60 14.61 -6.62
CA GLY A 306 4.78 15.92 -6.03
C GLY A 306 6.26 16.21 -5.82
N GLY A 307 6.65 17.48 -5.89
CA GLY A 307 8.01 17.91 -5.60
C GLY A 307 8.11 19.42 -5.43
N THR A 308 9.24 19.89 -4.92
CA THR A 308 9.46 21.33 -4.69
C THR A 308 10.53 21.86 -5.62
N GLU A 309 10.20 22.85 -6.45
CA GLU A 309 11.21 23.65 -7.13
C GLU A 309 11.82 24.62 -6.12
N PRO A 310 13.16 24.64 -5.96
CA PRO A 310 13.81 25.54 -5.02
C PRO A 310 13.68 27.00 -5.47
N GLU A 311 13.82 27.91 -4.50
CA GLU A 311 13.88 29.35 -4.79
C GLU A 311 15.08 29.69 -5.69
N THR A 312 14.80 30.37 -6.80
CA THR A 312 15.78 30.90 -7.76
C THR A 312 15.63 32.41 -7.89
N GLU A 313 16.60 33.06 -8.55
CA GLU A 313 16.50 34.48 -8.91
C GLU A 313 15.30 34.77 -9.84
N LEU A 314 14.72 33.74 -10.47
CA LEU A 314 13.59 33.84 -11.40
C LEU A 314 12.24 33.75 -10.66
N ASN A 315 12.08 32.78 -9.76
CA ASN A 315 10.80 32.51 -9.09
C ASN A 315 10.63 33.27 -7.75
N ASN A 316 11.72 33.75 -7.12
CA ASN A 316 11.75 34.46 -5.82
C ASN A 316 11.04 33.73 -4.64
N GLN A 317 10.67 32.46 -4.81
CA GLN A 317 10.13 31.60 -3.76
C GLN A 317 10.17 30.13 -4.21
N ALA A 318 10.32 29.21 -3.26
CA ALA A 318 10.14 27.79 -3.54
C ALA A 318 8.67 27.50 -3.86
N THR A 319 8.42 26.70 -4.89
CA THR A 319 7.07 26.40 -5.39
C THR A 319 6.88 24.88 -5.44
N TYR A 320 5.73 24.40 -4.99
CA TYR A 320 5.37 22.99 -5.04
C TYR A 320 4.66 22.67 -6.36
N TYR A 321 4.99 21.53 -6.94
CA TYR A 321 4.52 21.07 -8.24
C TYR A 321 3.95 19.67 -8.14
N GLU A 322 2.89 19.42 -8.92
CA GLU A 322 2.37 18.07 -9.14
C GLU A 322 2.25 17.72 -10.62
N TYR A 323 2.71 16.52 -10.98
CA TYR A 323 2.48 15.90 -12.29
C TYR A 323 1.51 14.74 -12.14
N THR A 324 0.44 14.74 -12.92
CA THR A 324 -0.45 13.59 -13.06
C THR A 324 -0.07 12.80 -14.29
N LEU A 325 0.20 11.51 -14.10
CA LEU A 325 0.47 10.54 -15.16
C LEU A 325 -0.61 9.45 -15.17
N VAL A 326 -1.07 9.09 -16.37
CA VAL A 326 -2.10 8.07 -16.59
C VAL A 326 -1.62 6.98 -17.53
N GLN A 327 -2.06 5.75 -17.30
CA GLN A 327 -1.71 4.62 -18.16
C GLN A 327 -2.68 4.50 -19.33
N GLN A 328 -2.17 4.52 -20.57
CA GLN A 328 -2.94 4.31 -21.80
C GLN A 328 -2.18 3.32 -22.70
N ASN A 329 -2.84 2.29 -23.22
CA ASN A 329 -2.22 1.30 -24.13
C ASN A 329 -0.87 0.72 -23.62
N ASN A 330 -0.76 0.47 -22.30
CA ASN A 330 0.45 0.01 -21.61
C ASN A 330 1.63 1.00 -21.61
N ALA A 331 1.39 2.28 -21.89
CA ALA A 331 2.37 3.35 -21.74
C ALA A 331 1.85 4.42 -20.76
N TRP A 332 2.78 5.13 -20.12
CA TRP A 332 2.47 6.21 -19.16
C TRP A 332 2.59 7.57 -19.84
N TYR A 333 1.56 8.38 -19.71
CA TYR A 333 1.47 9.71 -20.31
C TYR A 333 1.18 10.77 -19.26
N ILE A 334 1.75 11.95 -19.43
CA ILE A 334 1.47 13.11 -18.60
C ILE A 334 0.11 13.68 -19.03
N ASP A 335 -0.83 13.75 -18.09
CA ASP A 335 -2.21 14.18 -18.33
C ASP A 335 -2.46 15.62 -17.87
N SER A 336 -1.75 16.04 -16.83
CA SER A 336 -1.76 17.43 -16.37
C SER A 336 -0.55 17.72 -15.50
N SER A 337 -0.18 19.00 -15.41
CA SER A 337 0.58 19.50 -14.27
C SER A 337 -0.09 20.77 -13.74
N GLU A 338 -0.06 20.97 -12.42
CA GLU A 338 -0.75 22.11 -11.79
C GLU A 338 -0.12 23.48 -12.12
N ASP A 339 0.98 23.52 -12.87
CA ASP A 339 1.66 24.78 -13.19
C ASP A 339 2.13 24.85 -14.66
N ILE A 340 1.25 24.55 -15.60
CA ILE A 340 1.41 24.95 -17.02
C ILE A 340 0.65 26.23 -17.30
N SER A 341 0.38 27.05 -16.28
CA SER A 341 -0.15 28.38 -16.58
C SER A 341 1.01 29.22 -17.12
N PRO A 342 0.98 29.70 -18.37
CA PRO A 342 1.57 31.01 -18.61
C PRO A 342 0.87 31.92 -17.59
N ASN A 343 1.64 32.56 -16.71
CA ASN A 343 1.11 33.34 -15.61
C ASN A 343 -0.06 34.21 -16.09
N ASN A 344 -1.26 33.98 -15.54
CA ASN A 344 -2.33 34.97 -15.61
C ASN A 344 -1.82 36.24 -14.92
N GLU A 345 -1.44 37.24 -15.72
CA GLU A 345 -1.32 38.64 -15.28
C GLU A 345 -2.63 39.17 -14.68
#